data_AF-J7LGX1-F1
#
_entry.id   AF-J7LGX1-F1
#
_cell.length_a   1.000
_cell.length_b   1.000
_cell.length_c   1.000
_cell.angle_alpha   90.00
_cell.angle_beta   90.00
_cell.angle_gamma   90.00
#
_symmetry.space_group_name_H-M   'P 1'
#
loop_
_entity.id
_entity.type
_entity.pdbx_description
1 polymer ?
#
loop_
_entity_poly.entity_id
_entity_poly.type
_entity_poly.pdbx_seq_one_letter_code
_entity_poly.pdbx_strand_id
1 'polypeptide(L)'
;MSEQQRPEAETDAFVFSPRKNGQAQSVSDELAAWMRTGWADTEMRDLEPIEQAEHTARRRAALSEAFPGERLVIPSGQLLTRSNDTEYPFRAATNYAYLTGDTTDGNCLVLTPRDGGGHDAVLYLKGRSDRDNGEFWLGGYGELWTGRRNSLEEASALLGVATADVRTLPGALRADGVTTRVVRGHDAEVDAIVDELRADADADAEARAKSARLDEELAVTLADHRLVKDEWEIAQLQKAVDATTRGFEDVAGTLPKAKDTSERYIEGTFFLRARVEGNDVGYGTIAASGPNATTLHWTRNDGPVREGELLLLDAGVETTTLYTADVTRTMPISGTFTDLQRKVYDLVYKAQEAGIAAVAPGRPFTDFHEASQRVLAEGLVEWGLLEGPVDRVLELGLQRRYTLHGTGHMLGMDVHDCAVSRQETHLYGDLKPGMVLTVEPGLYFQPDDLTVPEELRGIGVRIEDDVLVTEEGRTVMSAGLPRSSAEVEAWLADGGHDDPAHARLGSFRAGRVRDPSPFGGERRPTRSTEGRLARYAARRPS
;
A
#
# COMPACT_ATOMS: atom_id res chain seq x y z
N MET A 1 -65.42 -1.35 -7.49
CA MET A 1 -64.87 -2.61 -8.03
C MET A 1 -64.03 -2.23 -9.23
N SER A 2 -62.80 -1.75 -9.01
CA SER A 2 -61.56 -2.49 -8.72
C SER A 2 -60.89 -2.99 -9.99
N GLU A 3 -59.89 -2.26 -10.45
CA GLU A 3 -58.60 -2.86 -10.79
C GLU A 3 -57.57 -2.14 -9.92
N GLN A 4 -57.39 -2.73 -8.73
CA GLN A 4 -56.28 -2.46 -7.83
C GLN A 4 -54.97 -2.83 -8.51
N GLN A 5 -53.98 -1.96 -8.34
CA GLN A 5 -52.63 -2.31 -7.90
C GLN A 5 -52.12 -3.66 -8.41
N ARG A 6 -51.51 -3.65 -9.60
CA ARG A 6 -50.34 -4.49 -9.79
C ARG A 6 -49.15 -3.69 -9.27
N PRO A 7 -48.41 -4.18 -8.27
CA PRO A 7 -47.11 -3.61 -7.97
C PRO A 7 -46.26 -3.82 -9.23
N GLU A 8 -45.69 -2.75 -9.77
CA GLU A 8 -44.55 -2.88 -10.67
C GLU A 8 -43.50 -3.62 -9.86
N ALA A 9 -43.24 -4.88 -10.23
CA ALA A 9 -42.01 -5.52 -9.85
C ALA A 9 -40.93 -4.69 -10.53
N GLU A 10 -40.25 -3.82 -9.78
CA GLU A 10 -38.92 -3.36 -10.15
C GLU A 10 -38.10 -4.63 -10.36
N THR A 11 -38.04 -5.11 -11.60
CA THR A 11 -37.12 -6.16 -11.96
C THR A 11 -35.75 -5.52 -11.87
N ASP A 12 -34.99 -5.92 -10.86
CA ASP A 12 -33.57 -5.61 -10.62
C ASP A 12 -32.68 -6.25 -11.73
N ALA A 13 -33.15 -6.21 -12.98
CA ALA A 13 -32.61 -6.85 -14.15
C ALA A 13 -31.43 -6.03 -14.68
N PHE A 14 -30.28 -6.67 -14.82
CA PHE A 14 -29.09 -6.01 -15.34
C PHE A 14 -29.31 -5.57 -16.79
N VAL A 15 -29.09 -4.29 -17.10
CA VAL A 15 -29.24 -3.75 -18.47
C VAL A 15 -27.95 -3.94 -19.26
N PHE A 16 -28.00 -4.76 -20.32
CA PHE A 16 -26.86 -4.90 -21.23
C PHE A 16 -26.53 -3.57 -21.91
N SER A 17 -25.28 -3.11 -21.75
CA SER A 17 -24.74 -1.98 -22.48
C SER A 17 -23.58 -2.45 -23.36
N PRO A 18 -23.74 -2.53 -24.69
CA PRO A 18 -22.70 -3.04 -25.58
C PRO A 18 -21.46 -2.13 -25.53
N ARG A 19 -20.26 -2.72 -25.50
CA ARG A 19 -19.02 -1.95 -25.61
C ARG A 19 -18.95 -1.28 -26.98
N LYS A 20 -18.39 -0.06 -27.05
CA LYS A 20 -18.24 0.72 -28.29
C LYS A 20 -17.55 -0.04 -29.44
N ASN A 21 -16.73 -1.05 -29.12
CA ASN A 21 -16.01 -1.90 -30.08
C ASN A 21 -16.46 -3.38 -30.08
N GLY A 22 -17.58 -3.73 -29.43
CA GLY A 22 -18.05 -5.11 -29.33
C GLY A 22 -18.63 -5.64 -30.66
N GLN A 23 -18.37 -6.90 -30.99
CA GLN A 23 -18.92 -7.54 -32.20
C GLN A 23 -20.41 -7.88 -32.10
N ALA A 24 -20.97 -8.01 -30.89
CA ALA A 24 -22.38 -8.30 -30.64
C ALA A 24 -23.09 -7.04 -30.12
N GLN A 25 -24.16 -6.63 -30.83
CA GLN A 25 -24.96 -5.45 -30.47
C GLN A 25 -26.12 -5.79 -29.51
N SER A 26 -26.46 -7.07 -29.34
CA SER A 26 -27.53 -7.54 -28.47
C SER A 26 -27.28 -8.97 -27.98
N VAL A 27 -28.07 -9.40 -27.00
CA VAL A 27 -28.11 -10.79 -26.54
C VAL A 27 -29.50 -11.34 -26.82
N SER A 28 -29.58 -12.54 -27.41
CA SER A 28 -30.85 -13.24 -27.60
C SER A 28 -31.41 -13.80 -26.29
N ASP A 29 -32.73 -13.94 -26.23
CA ASP A 29 -33.43 -14.50 -25.07
C ASP A 29 -33.00 -15.95 -24.80
N GLU A 30 -32.69 -16.73 -25.84
CA GLU A 30 -32.21 -18.11 -25.70
C GLU A 30 -30.84 -18.17 -25.04
N LEU A 31 -29.92 -17.27 -25.41
CA LEU A 31 -28.61 -17.19 -24.79
C LEU A 31 -28.74 -16.73 -23.33
N ALA A 32 -29.56 -15.71 -23.07
CA ALA A 32 -29.82 -15.23 -21.70
C ALA A 32 -30.41 -16.33 -20.81
N ALA A 33 -31.39 -17.09 -21.33
CA ALA A 33 -31.98 -18.23 -20.61
C ALA A 33 -30.96 -19.35 -20.37
N TRP A 34 -30.12 -19.68 -21.36
CA TRP A 34 -29.08 -20.70 -21.21
C TRP A 34 -28.05 -20.30 -20.15
N MET A 35 -27.62 -19.04 -20.14
CA MET A 35 -26.65 -18.48 -19.21
C MET A 35 -27.13 -18.46 -17.74
N ARG A 36 -28.41 -18.73 -17.45
CA ARG A 36 -28.95 -18.87 -16.08
C ARG A 36 -28.90 -20.30 -15.54
N THR A 37 -28.66 -21.31 -16.39
CA THR A 37 -28.84 -22.72 -16.02
C THR A 37 -27.54 -23.48 -15.83
N GLY A 38 -27.55 -24.54 -15.02
CA GLY A 38 -26.44 -25.50 -14.91
C GLY A 38 -25.25 -25.06 -14.07
N TRP A 39 -25.40 -23.98 -13.29
CA TRP A 39 -24.37 -23.51 -12.35
C TRP A 39 -24.50 -24.22 -11.00
N ALA A 40 -23.36 -24.59 -10.39
CA ALA A 40 -23.33 -25.15 -9.05
C ALA A 40 -23.47 -24.05 -7.99
N ASP A 41 -23.99 -24.41 -6.81
CA ASP A 41 -23.86 -23.58 -5.62
C ASP A 41 -22.37 -23.48 -5.24
N THR A 42 -21.88 -22.24 -5.11
CA THR A 42 -20.49 -21.95 -4.76
C THR A 42 -20.36 -21.27 -3.39
N GLU A 43 -21.48 -21.11 -2.68
CA GLU A 43 -21.52 -20.48 -1.37
C GLU A 43 -20.62 -21.22 -0.38
N MET A 44 -19.64 -20.50 0.15
CA MET A 44 -18.74 -20.98 1.17
C MET A 44 -19.46 -20.95 2.52
N ARG A 45 -19.40 -22.09 3.21
CA ARG A 45 -19.99 -22.29 4.53
C ARG A 45 -18.86 -22.61 5.50
N ASP A 46 -19.12 -22.39 6.79
CA ASP A 46 -18.15 -22.63 7.87
C ASP A 46 -16.86 -21.81 7.71
N LEU A 47 -17.02 -20.53 7.31
CA LEU A 47 -15.94 -19.57 7.23
C LEU A 47 -15.56 -19.10 8.64
N GLU A 48 -14.26 -19.09 8.91
CA GLU A 48 -13.69 -18.48 10.11
C GLU A 48 -13.35 -17.01 9.83
N PRO A 49 -13.54 -16.11 10.81
CA PRO A 49 -13.12 -14.72 10.67
C PRO A 49 -11.64 -14.57 10.32
N ILE A 50 -11.31 -13.54 9.55
CA ILE A 50 -9.91 -13.17 9.28
C ILE A 50 -9.22 -12.70 10.56
N GLU A 51 -7.88 -12.77 10.58
CA GLU A 51 -7.05 -12.36 11.72
C GLU A 51 -7.37 -10.94 12.21
N GLN A 52 -7.71 -10.04 11.28
CA GLN A 52 -8.03 -8.63 11.53
C GLN A 52 -9.40 -8.40 12.18
N ALA A 53 -10.32 -9.37 12.16
CA ALA A 53 -11.72 -9.15 12.50
C ALA A 53 -11.89 -8.59 13.92
N GLU A 54 -11.18 -9.15 14.90
CA GLU A 54 -11.23 -8.67 16.30
C GLU A 54 -10.56 -7.30 16.47
N HIS A 55 -9.42 -7.06 15.80
CA HIS A 55 -8.71 -5.77 15.85
C HIS A 55 -9.56 -4.65 15.26
N THR A 56 -10.15 -4.89 14.10
CA THR A 56 -11.02 -3.92 13.41
C THR A 56 -12.28 -3.63 14.21
N ALA A 57 -12.87 -4.62 14.90
CA ALA A 57 -14.00 -4.41 15.81
C ALA A 57 -13.65 -3.47 16.97
N ARG A 58 -12.47 -3.64 17.59
CA ARG A 58 -11.99 -2.72 18.66
C ARG A 58 -11.77 -1.31 18.14
N ARG A 59 -11.18 -1.17 16.94
CA ARG A 59 -10.95 0.15 16.30
C ARG A 59 -12.26 0.87 15.97
N ARG A 60 -13.26 0.14 15.46
CA ARG A 60 -14.61 0.68 15.24
C ARG A 60 -15.27 1.11 16.57
N ALA A 61 -15.08 0.36 17.65
CA ALA A 61 -15.59 0.72 18.96
C ALA A 61 -14.95 2.02 19.50
N ALA A 62 -13.62 2.15 19.40
CA ALA A 62 -12.92 3.38 19.79
C ALA A 62 -13.38 4.59 18.95
N LEU A 63 -13.56 4.42 17.64
CA LEU A 63 -14.09 5.47 16.77
C LEU A 63 -15.53 5.85 17.14
N SER A 64 -16.35 4.87 17.48
CA SER A 64 -17.71 5.05 17.97
C SER A 64 -17.76 5.86 19.26
N GLU A 65 -16.80 5.69 20.17
CA GLU A 65 -16.69 6.46 21.41
C GLU A 65 -16.28 7.91 21.17
N ALA A 66 -15.46 8.17 20.15
CA ALA A 66 -14.97 9.50 19.81
C ALA A 66 -16.06 10.42 19.21
N PHE A 67 -17.06 9.86 18.53
CA PHE A 67 -18.10 10.61 17.82
C PHE A 67 -19.52 10.15 18.20
N PRO A 68 -19.94 10.30 19.46
CA PRO A 68 -21.26 9.84 19.89
C PRO A 68 -22.38 10.62 19.21
N GLY A 69 -23.37 9.91 18.67
CA GLY A 69 -24.58 10.52 18.09
C GLY A 69 -24.41 11.03 16.65
N GLU A 70 -23.26 10.79 16.02
CA GLU A 70 -22.97 11.21 14.65
C GLU A 70 -22.80 9.99 13.74
N ARG A 71 -23.29 10.04 12.50
CA ARG A 71 -23.03 8.98 11.51
C ARG A 71 -21.62 9.14 10.94
N LEU A 72 -20.86 8.05 10.85
CA LEU A 72 -19.52 8.05 10.25
C LEU A 72 -19.52 7.22 8.98
N VAL A 73 -18.99 7.78 7.89
CA VAL A 73 -18.97 7.19 6.55
C VAL A 73 -17.53 7.08 6.06
N ILE A 74 -17.07 5.86 5.79
CA ILE A 74 -15.69 5.56 5.43
C ILE A 74 -15.71 4.75 4.12
N PRO A 75 -15.58 5.39 2.95
CA PRO A 75 -15.55 4.70 1.65
C PRO A 75 -14.24 3.92 1.44
N SER A 76 -14.30 2.80 0.73
CA SER A 76 -13.12 2.00 0.38
C SER A 76 -12.31 2.56 -0.78
N GLY A 77 -12.94 3.40 -1.63
CA GLY A 77 -12.34 3.92 -2.85
C GLY A 77 -12.90 3.27 -4.11
N GLN A 78 -12.67 3.92 -5.25
CA GLN A 78 -13.09 3.46 -6.57
C GLN A 78 -11.87 3.08 -7.43
N LEU A 79 -12.09 2.25 -8.45
CA LEU A 79 -11.06 1.95 -9.44
C LEU A 79 -10.63 3.23 -10.19
N LEU A 80 -9.32 3.39 -10.37
CA LEU A 80 -8.76 4.50 -11.13
C LEU A 80 -8.34 4.04 -12.52
N THR A 81 -8.81 4.74 -13.56
CA THR A 81 -8.45 4.46 -14.94
C THR A 81 -6.96 4.73 -15.20
N ARG A 82 -6.25 3.72 -15.72
CA ARG A 82 -4.89 3.83 -16.23
C ARG A 82 -4.87 4.32 -17.67
N SER A 83 -5.60 3.62 -18.54
CA SER A 83 -5.73 3.98 -19.96
C SER A 83 -6.97 3.33 -20.56
N ASN A 84 -7.89 4.16 -21.06
CA ASN A 84 -9.17 3.72 -21.63
C ASN A 84 -9.95 2.79 -20.70
N ASP A 85 -10.15 1.51 -21.06
CA ASP A 85 -10.90 0.50 -20.31
C ASP A 85 -10.00 -0.40 -19.45
N THR A 86 -8.85 0.14 -19.01
CA THR A 86 -7.94 -0.54 -18.09
C THR A 86 -7.66 0.33 -16.88
N GLU A 87 -7.69 -0.29 -15.71
CA GLU A 87 -7.52 0.33 -14.41
C GLU A 87 -6.11 0.10 -13.87
N TYR A 88 -5.69 0.95 -12.92
CA TYR A 88 -4.56 0.63 -12.06
C TYR A 88 -4.95 -0.52 -11.10
N PRO A 89 -3.97 -1.28 -10.58
CA PRO A 89 -4.22 -2.17 -9.45
C PRO A 89 -4.92 -1.42 -8.33
N PHE A 90 -6.01 -1.98 -7.83
CA PHE A 90 -6.78 -1.36 -6.75
C PHE A 90 -6.05 -1.47 -5.43
N ARG A 91 -6.09 -0.38 -4.66
CA ARG A 91 -5.67 -0.33 -3.26
C ARG A 91 -6.74 0.42 -2.48
N ALA A 92 -7.31 -0.24 -1.48
CA ALA A 92 -8.34 0.38 -0.65
C ALA A 92 -7.80 1.59 0.13
N ALA A 93 -8.70 2.52 0.41
CA ALA A 93 -8.46 3.64 1.31
C ALA A 93 -8.00 3.12 2.67
N THR A 94 -6.91 3.68 3.18
CA THR A 94 -6.25 3.13 4.37
C THR A 94 -7.15 3.14 5.61
N ASN A 95 -7.94 4.20 5.80
CA ASN A 95 -8.89 4.28 6.92
C ASN A 95 -10.00 3.21 6.82
N TYR A 96 -10.44 2.86 5.61
CA TYR A 96 -11.41 1.79 5.40
C TYR A 96 -10.79 0.44 5.78
N ALA A 97 -9.66 0.10 5.17
CA ALA A 97 -8.97 -1.17 5.43
C ALA A 97 -8.58 -1.32 6.91
N TYR A 98 -8.16 -0.24 7.57
CA TYR A 98 -7.84 -0.22 9.00
C TYR A 98 -9.04 -0.60 9.89
N LEU A 99 -10.26 -0.20 9.49
CA LEU A 99 -11.49 -0.40 10.24
C LEU A 99 -12.29 -1.65 9.82
N THR A 100 -11.94 -2.31 8.71
CA THR A 100 -12.72 -3.45 8.19
C THR A 100 -11.87 -4.69 7.94
N GLY A 101 -10.59 -4.54 7.59
CA GLY A 101 -9.76 -5.61 7.04
C GLY A 101 -10.11 -5.97 5.59
N ASP A 102 -11.11 -5.33 4.98
CA ASP A 102 -11.48 -5.51 3.58
C ASP A 102 -10.66 -4.59 2.68
N THR A 103 -10.24 -5.12 1.53
CA THR A 103 -9.39 -4.43 0.55
C THR A 103 -10.04 -4.37 -0.83
N THR A 104 -11.37 -4.52 -0.92
CA THR A 104 -12.11 -4.53 -2.18
C THR A 104 -12.72 -3.17 -2.53
N ASP A 105 -12.92 -2.91 -3.81
CA ASP A 105 -13.32 -1.61 -4.35
C ASP A 105 -14.83 -1.36 -4.25
N GLY A 106 -15.21 -0.08 -4.30
CA GLY A 106 -16.60 0.36 -4.41
C GLY A 106 -17.47 0.06 -3.20
N ASN A 107 -16.87 -0.08 -2.02
CA ASN A 107 -17.56 -0.40 -0.77
C ASN A 107 -17.53 0.78 0.20
N CYS A 108 -18.30 0.70 1.28
CA CYS A 108 -18.35 1.73 2.30
C CYS A 108 -18.69 1.17 3.67
N LEU A 109 -17.91 1.51 4.69
CA LEU A 109 -18.25 1.26 6.09
C LEU A 109 -19.08 2.44 6.61
N VAL A 110 -20.23 2.14 7.22
CA VAL A 110 -21.08 3.13 7.89
C VAL A 110 -21.27 2.74 9.35
N LEU A 111 -20.99 3.67 10.26
CA LEU A 111 -21.35 3.58 11.67
C LEU A 111 -22.56 4.49 11.90
N THR A 112 -23.72 3.91 12.19
CA THR A 112 -24.96 4.65 12.47
C THR A 112 -25.17 4.72 13.99
N PRO A 113 -25.36 5.92 14.57
CA PRO A 113 -25.49 6.07 16.01
C PRO A 113 -26.80 5.44 16.52
N ARG A 114 -26.77 4.93 17.75
CA ARG A 114 -27.94 4.34 18.43
C ARG A 114 -28.49 5.26 19.51
N ASP A 115 -29.80 5.21 19.75
CA ASP A 115 -30.49 5.98 20.81
C ASP A 115 -29.94 5.72 22.23
N GLY A 116 -29.32 4.56 22.46
CA GLY A 116 -28.69 4.17 23.73
C GLY A 116 -27.17 4.37 23.79
N GLY A 117 -26.57 5.01 22.78
CA GLY A 117 -25.12 5.22 22.68
C GLY A 117 -24.38 4.15 21.86
N GLY A 118 -23.21 4.53 21.36
CA GLY A 118 -22.43 3.75 20.40
C GLY A 118 -23.09 3.69 19.01
N HIS A 119 -22.59 2.80 18.16
CA HIS A 119 -23.02 2.68 16.76
C HIS A 119 -23.35 1.24 16.36
N ASP A 120 -24.26 1.09 15.41
CA ASP A 120 -24.36 -0.10 14.58
C ASP A 120 -23.44 0.07 13.36
N ALA A 121 -22.50 -0.87 13.19
CA ALA A 121 -21.56 -0.87 12.08
C ALA A 121 -22.07 -1.78 10.96
N VAL A 122 -22.22 -1.23 9.75
CA VAL A 122 -22.63 -1.96 8.55
C VAL A 122 -21.65 -1.70 7.42
N LEU A 123 -21.18 -2.78 6.80
CA LEU A 123 -20.34 -2.74 5.61
C LEU A 123 -21.23 -2.86 4.37
N TYR A 124 -21.36 -1.76 3.66
CA TYR A 124 -22.05 -1.68 2.38
C TYR A 124 -21.09 -2.15 1.30
N LEU A 125 -21.33 -3.33 0.75
CA LEU A 125 -20.46 -3.93 -0.25
C LEU A 125 -21.25 -4.53 -1.40
N LYS A 126 -20.56 -4.75 -2.50
CA LYS A 126 -21.16 -5.42 -3.65
C LYS A 126 -21.04 -6.93 -3.52
N GLY A 127 -22.15 -7.60 -3.23
CA GLY A 127 -22.19 -9.05 -3.07
C GLY A 127 -21.82 -9.83 -4.34
N ARG A 128 -21.72 -11.15 -4.20
CA ARG A 128 -21.64 -12.14 -5.27
C ARG A 128 -22.58 -11.79 -6.42
N SER A 129 -22.10 -11.87 -7.67
CA SER A 129 -22.95 -11.52 -8.82
C SER A 129 -24.16 -12.44 -8.91
N ASP A 130 -25.31 -11.84 -9.18
CA ASP A 130 -26.53 -12.59 -9.45
C ASP A 130 -26.46 -13.23 -10.85
N ARG A 131 -26.71 -14.54 -10.89
CA ARG A 131 -26.72 -15.36 -12.11
C ARG A 131 -28.07 -15.30 -12.84
N ASP A 132 -29.14 -14.96 -12.14
CA ASP A 132 -30.51 -14.91 -12.67
C ASP A 132 -30.79 -13.59 -13.38
N ASN A 133 -30.30 -12.47 -12.86
CA ASN A 133 -30.54 -11.15 -13.46
C ASN A 133 -29.56 -10.77 -14.58
N GLY A 134 -28.53 -11.58 -14.82
CA GLY A 134 -27.51 -11.39 -15.85
C GLY A 134 -26.26 -10.62 -15.42
N GLU A 135 -26.20 -10.10 -14.19
CA GLU A 135 -25.04 -9.37 -13.65
C GLU A 135 -23.74 -10.16 -13.83
N PHE A 136 -23.78 -11.46 -13.56
CA PHE A 136 -22.65 -12.38 -13.68
C PHE A 136 -21.85 -12.25 -14.99
N TRP A 137 -22.52 -12.01 -16.13
CA TRP A 137 -21.90 -12.08 -17.45
C TRP A 137 -22.18 -10.89 -18.37
N LEU A 138 -23.24 -10.12 -18.13
CA LEU A 138 -23.52 -8.86 -18.83
C LEU A 138 -22.84 -7.67 -18.16
N GLY A 139 -22.63 -7.76 -16.84
CA GLY A 139 -21.97 -6.74 -16.06
C GLY A 139 -20.50 -6.62 -16.42
N GLY A 140 -20.02 -5.41 -16.69
CA GLY A 140 -18.58 -5.14 -16.80
C GLY A 140 -17.82 -5.53 -15.54
N TYR A 141 -18.52 -5.52 -14.40
CA TYR A 141 -18.07 -5.94 -13.06
C TYR A 141 -18.67 -7.30 -12.63
N GLY A 142 -19.23 -8.07 -13.56
CA GLY A 142 -19.74 -9.41 -13.28
C GLY A 142 -18.59 -10.37 -12.99
N GLU A 143 -18.86 -11.44 -12.22
CA GLU A 143 -17.80 -12.40 -11.85
C GLU A 143 -17.13 -13.09 -13.04
N LEU A 144 -17.82 -13.21 -14.20
CA LEU A 144 -17.21 -13.75 -15.41
C LEU A 144 -16.05 -12.87 -15.93
N TRP A 145 -16.11 -11.57 -15.67
CA TRP A 145 -15.15 -10.58 -16.18
C TRP A 145 -14.07 -10.22 -15.17
N THR A 146 -14.47 -10.07 -13.91
CA THR A 146 -13.63 -9.48 -12.85
C THR A 146 -13.29 -10.46 -11.74
N GLY A 147 -13.81 -11.69 -11.82
CA GLY A 147 -13.59 -12.72 -10.81
C GLY A 147 -14.64 -12.70 -9.70
N ARG A 148 -14.57 -13.75 -8.87
CA ARG A 148 -15.55 -14.02 -7.81
C ARG A 148 -15.51 -12.94 -6.72
N ARG A 149 -16.69 -12.49 -6.26
CA ARG A 149 -16.83 -11.73 -5.00
C ARG A 149 -17.39 -12.62 -3.89
N ASN A 150 -17.21 -12.19 -2.64
CA ASN A 150 -17.90 -12.81 -1.51
C ASN A 150 -19.40 -12.44 -1.58
N SER A 151 -20.28 -13.35 -1.15
CA SER A 151 -21.66 -12.99 -0.82
C SER A 151 -21.67 -12.05 0.39
N LEU A 152 -22.82 -11.44 0.68
CA LEU A 152 -22.96 -10.60 1.88
C LEU A 152 -22.74 -11.44 3.14
N GLU A 153 -23.24 -12.67 3.16
CA GLU A 153 -23.11 -13.62 4.26
C GLU A 153 -21.66 -14.08 4.46
N GLU A 154 -20.96 -14.44 3.37
CA GLU A 154 -19.55 -14.82 3.42
C GLU A 154 -18.69 -13.65 3.91
N ALA A 155 -18.92 -12.45 3.39
CA ALA A 155 -18.19 -11.25 3.81
C ALA A 155 -18.46 -10.93 5.29
N SER A 156 -19.71 -11.09 5.75
CA SER A 156 -20.06 -10.87 7.16
C SER A 156 -19.35 -11.88 8.08
N ALA A 157 -19.33 -13.16 7.70
CA ALA A 157 -18.64 -14.21 8.44
C ALA A 157 -17.12 -13.97 8.51
N LEU A 158 -16.49 -13.58 7.39
CA LEU A 158 -15.06 -13.32 7.32
C LEU A 158 -14.64 -12.06 8.09
N LEU A 159 -15.39 -10.97 7.95
CA LEU A 159 -14.99 -9.64 8.46
C LEU A 159 -15.55 -9.35 9.87
N GLY A 160 -16.47 -10.19 10.37
CA GLY A 160 -17.07 -10.02 11.69
C GLY A 160 -17.90 -8.73 11.81
N VAL A 161 -18.50 -8.27 10.72
CA VAL A 161 -19.34 -7.06 10.67
C VAL A 161 -20.60 -7.33 9.86
N ALA A 162 -21.71 -6.69 10.22
CA ALA A 162 -22.94 -6.79 9.43
C ALA A 162 -22.71 -6.22 8.03
N THR A 163 -23.32 -6.81 7.02
CA THR A 163 -23.15 -6.41 5.62
C THR A 163 -24.49 -6.04 4.99
N ALA A 164 -24.45 -5.15 4.01
CA ALA A 164 -25.60 -4.75 3.21
C ALA A 164 -25.17 -4.51 1.76
N ASP A 165 -26.10 -4.56 0.82
CA ASP A 165 -25.81 -4.26 -0.58
C ASP A 165 -25.50 -2.77 -0.75
N VAL A 166 -24.34 -2.45 -1.34
CA VAL A 166 -23.91 -1.06 -1.56
C VAL A 166 -24.88 -0.25 -2.41
N ARG A 167 -25.70 -0.88 -3.26
CA ARG A 167 -26.75 -0.19 -4.02
C ARG A 167 -27.83 0.45 -3.13
N THR A 168 -27.96 -0.01 -1.89
CA THR A 168 -28.90 0.54 -0.90
C THR A 168 -28.30 1.69 -0.09
N LEU A 169 -26.98 1.91 -0.14
CA LEU A 169 -26.27 2.94 0.61
C LEU A 169 -26.85 4.34 0.39
N PRO A 170 -27.17 4.80 -0.85
CA PRO A 170 -27.72 6.13 -1.06
C PRO A 170 -29.05 6.37 -0.35
N GLY A 171 -29.88 5.31 -0.22
CA GLY A 171 -31.13 5.36 0.54
C GLY A 171 -30.88 5.36 2.04
N ALA A 172 -29.95 4.54 2.52
CA ALA A 172 -29.58 4.47 3.93
C ALA A 172 -29.00 5.79 4.47
N LEU A 173 -28.16 6.47 3.69
CA LEU A 173 -27.61 7.79 4.07
C LEU A 173 -28.68 8.88 4.11
N ARG A 174 -29.71 8.80 3.26
CA ARG A 174 -30.81 9.77 3.19
C ARG A 174 -32.00 9.47 4.12
N ALA A 175 -31.94 8.38 4.88
CA ALA A 175 -33.08 7.90 5.65
C ALA A 175 -33.47 8.83 6.81
N ASP A 176 -32.54 9.64 7.31
CA ASP A 176 -32.72 10.51 8.46
C ASP A 176 -31.87 11.79 8.38
N GLY A 177 -32.04 12.68 9.37
CA GLY A 177 -31.28 13.93 9.49
C GLY A 177 -30.09 13.85 10.46
N VAL A 178 -29.51 12.66 10.67
CA VAL A 178 -28.38 12.49 11.58
C VAL A 178 -27.16 13.25 11.04
N THR A 179 -26.47 13.98 11.92
CA THR A 179 -25.22 14.66 11.55
C THR A 179 -24.22 13.61 11.08
N THR A 180 -23.79 13.73 9.83
CA THR A 180 -22.95 12.73 9.15
C THR A 180 -21.57 13.31 8.95
N ARG A 181 -20.51 12.52 9.14
CA ARG A 181 -19.08 12.78 8.81
C ARG A 181 -18.61 11.80 7.74
N VAL A 182 -17.72 12.23 6.85
CA VAL A 182 -17.21 11.37 5.77
C VAL A 182 -15.71 11.52 5.58
N VAL A 183 -15.03 10.41 5.32
CA VAL A 183 -13.65 10.43 4.82
C VAL A 183 -13.67 10.73 3.32
N ARG A 184 -13.43 11.99 2.98
CA ARG A 184 -13.55 12.57 1.62
C ARG A 184 -12.53 12.03 0.62
N GLY A 185 -12.85 12.14 -0.66
CA GLY A 185 -11.90 11.97 -1.77
C GLY A 185 -11.70 10.54 -2.25
N HIS A 186 -12.44 9.59 -1.67
CA HIS A 186 -12.39 8.18 -2.05
C HIS A 186 -13.58 7.77 -2.94
N ASP A 187 -14.73 8.40 -2.76
CA ASP A 187 -15.94 8.13 -3.55
C ASP A 187 -16.73 9.41 -3.78
N ALA A 188 -16.76 9.87 -5.04
CA ALA A 188 -17.41 11.13 -5.41
C ALA A 188 -18.94 11.08 -5.28
N GLU A 189 -19.57 9.92 -5.41
CA GLU A 189 -21.02 9.78 -5.23
C GLU A 189 -21.37 9.88 -3.75
N VAL A 190 -20.62 9.18 -2.90
CA VAL A 190 -20.81 9.27 -1.44
C VAL A 190 -20.54 10.70 -0.94
N ASP A 191 -19.46 11.33 -1.41
CA ASP A 191 -19.15 12.72 -1.07
C ASP A 191 -20.30 13.67 -1.47
N ALA A 192 -20.86 13.51 -2.66
CA ALA A 192 -21.99 14.32 -3.14
C ALA A 192 -23.27 14.09 -2.33
N ILE A 193 -23.56 12.85 -1.91
CA ILE A 193 -24.69 12.54 -1.04
C ILE A 193 -24.53 13.26 0.31
N VAL A 194 -23.33 13.22 0.90
CA VAL A 194 -23.09 13.88 2.19
C VAL A 194 -23.17 15.40 2.06
N ASP A 195 -22.70 15.97 0.94
CA ASP A 195 -22.87 17.39 0.65
C ASP A 195 -24.34 17.78 0.51
N GLU A 196 -25.16 16.96 -0.16
CA GLU A 196 -26.61 17.15 -0.26
C GLU A 196 -27.27 17.13 1.13
N LEU A 197 -26.91 16.18 1.99
CA LEU A 197 -27.47 16.07 3.35
C LEU A 197 -27.13 17.27 4.24
N ARG A 198 -25.98 17.90 4.00
CA ARG A 198 -25.52 19.08 4.72
C ARG A 198 -25.86 20.39 4.01
N ALA A 199 -26.45 20.32 2.81
CA ALA A 199 -26.81 21.49 2.04
C ALA A 199 -27.97 22.22 2.73
N ASP A 200 -27.65 23.32 3.41
CA ASP A 200 -28.64 24.31 3.78
C ASP A 200 -28.69 25.37 2.67
N ALA A 201 -29.87 25.58 2.10
CA ALA A 201 -30.10 26.53 1.01
C ALA A 201 -29.73 27.97 1.42
N ASP A 202 -29.71 28.25 2.73
CA ASP A 202 -29.33 29.54 3.33
C ASP A 202 -27.94 29.52 4.01
N ALA A 203 -27.14 28.45 3.82
CA ALA A 203 -25.81 28.34 4.42
C ALA A 203 -24.87 29.47 3.97
N ASP A 204 -24.31 30.20 4.94
CA ASP A 204 -23.24 31.15 4.72
C ASP A 204 -21.86 30.45 4.64
N ALA A 205 -20.79 31.25 4.52
CA ALA A 205 -19.42 30.72 4.45
C ALA A 205 -18.99 30.01 5.76
N GLU A 206 -19.55 30.40 6.91
CA GLU A 206 -19.22 29.85 8.21
C GLU A 206 -19.83 28.45 8.40
N ALA A 207 -21.07 28.24 7.95
CA ALA A 207 -21.71 26.93 7.91
C ALA A 207 -20.96 25.93 7.02
N ARG A 208 -20.49 26.37 5.84
CA ARG A 208 -19.65 25.54 4.95
C ARG A 208 -18.30 25.19 5.60
N ALA A 209 -17.64 26.16 6.22
CA ALA A 209 -16.40 25.92 6.96
C ALA A 209 -16.61 24.96 8.13
N LYS A 210 -17.76 25.03 8.82
CA LYS A 210 -18.12 24.08 9.88
C LYS A 210 -18.28 22.66 9.34
N SER A 211 -18.93 22.46 8.19
CA SER A 211 -19.05 21.16 7.54
C SER A 211 -17.67 20.55 7.21
N ALA A 212 -16.77 21.35 6.64
CA ALA A 212 -15.42 20.89 6.32
C ALA A 212 -14.63 20.47 7.57
N ARG A 213 -14.76 21.21 8.68
CA ARG A 213 -14.12 20.87 9.96
C ARG A 213 -14.60 19.53 10.53
N LEU A 214 -15.83 19.10 10.23
CA LEU A 214 -16.33 17.80 10.70
C LEU A 214 -15.56 16.63 10.06
N ASP A 215 -15.34 16.71 8.75
CA ASP A 215 -14.62 15.68 7.99
C ASP A 215 -13.14 15.68 8.33
N GLU A 216 -12.54 16.87 8.50
CA GLU A 216 -11.17 17.03 8.97
C GLU A 216 -10.96 16.40 10.35
N GLU A 217 -11.85 16.66 11.30
CA GLU A 217 -11.74 16.08 12.66
C GLU A 217 -11.89 14.55 12.66
N LEU A 218 -12.72 13.98 11.78
CA LEU A 218 -12.79 12.53 11.58
C LEU A 218 -11.46 11.98 11.04
N ALA A 219 -10.91 12.60 10.00
CA ALA A 219 -9.64 12.19 9.41
C ALA A 219 -8.46 12.28 10.41
N VAL A 220 -8.39 13.37 11.16
CA VAL A 220 -7.39 13.58 12.23
C VAL A 220 -7.53 12.52 13.32
N THR A 221 -8.75 12.20 13.75
CA THR A 221 -8.98 11.19 14.80
C THR A 221 -8.59 9.79 14.33
N LEU A 222 -8.86 9.45 13.07
CA LEU A 222 -8.43 8.18 12.48
C LEU A 222 -6.90 8.08 12.35
N ALA A 223 -6.23 9.18 11.97
CA ALA A 223 -4.77 9.24 11.96
C ALA A 223 -4.20 9.05 13.38
N ASP A 224 -4.77 9.71 14.38
CA ASP A 224 -4.35 9.55 15.78
C ASP A 224 -4.53 8.12 16.30
N HIS A 225 -5.59 7.40 15.88
CA HIS A 225 -5.79 5.98 16.21
C HIS A 225 -4.70 5.06 15.62
N ARG A 226 -4.16 5.41 14.44
CA ARG A 226 -3.11 4.64 13.74
C ARG A 226 -1.70 4.96 14.22
N LEU A 227 -1.53 6.06 14.95
CA LEU A 227 -0.20 6.58 15.31
C LEU A 227 0.57 5.59 16.20
N VAL A 228 -0.11 5.03 17.20
CA VAL A 228 0.42 4.01 18.12
C VAL A 228 -0.10 2.64 17.71
N LYS A 229 0.81 1.76 17.29
CA LYS A 229 0.49 0.45 16.74
C LYS A 229 0.25 -0.55 17.86
N ASP A 230 -0.78 -1.38 17.71
CA ASP A 230 -0.95 -2.56 18.56
C ASP A 230 0.05 -3.68 18.18
N GLU A 231 0.12 -4.74 18.99
CA GLU A 231 1.05 -5.86 18.79
C GLU A 231 0.87 -6.54 17.42
N TRP A 232 -0.37 -6.59 16.90
CA TRP A 232 -0.67 -7.21 15.62
C TRP A 232 -0.19 -6.33 14.45
N GLU A 233 -0.37 -5.02 14.56
CA GLU A 233 0.13 -4.03 13.59
C GLU A 233 1.66 -4.04 13.53
N ILE A 234 2.33 -4.08 14.68
CA ILE A 234 3.79 -4.22 14.77
C ILE A 234 4.25 -5.52 14.07
N ALA A 235 3.51 -6.62 14.27
CA ALA A 235 3.81 -7.88 13.58
C ALA A 235 3.62 -7.79 12.06
N GLN A 236 2.64 -7.03 11.56
CA GLN A 236 2.48 -6.81 10.11
C GLN A 236 3.60 -5.93 9.54
N LEU A 237 4.02 -4.89 10.26
CA LEU A 237 5.17 -4.08 9.88
C LEU A 237 6.46 -4.91 9.83
N GLN A 238 6.68 -5.80 10.80
CA GLN A 238 7.82 -6.70 10.76
C GLN A 238 7.78 -7.62 9.53
N LYS A 239 6.60 -8.15 9.14
CA LYS A 239 6.47 -8.93 7.89
C LYS A 239 6.85 -8.09 6.65
N ALA A 240 6.46 -6.82 6.62
CA ALA A 240 6.83 -5.89 5.55
C ALA A 240 8.35 -5.68 5.48
N VAL A 241 8.99 -5.46 6.63
CA VAL A 241 10.44 -5.31 6.77
C VAL A 241 11.19 -6.57 6.37
N ASP A 242 10.71 -7.75 6.77
CA ASP A 242 11.32 -9.03 6.43
C ASP A 242 11.27 -9.29 4.91
N ALA A 243 10.14 -9.01 4.26
CA ALA A 243 10.00 -9.12 2.81
C ALA A 243 10.87 -8.10 2.07
N THR A 244 10.96 -6.87 2.60
CA THR A 244 11.82 -5.81 2.09
C THR A 244 13.29 -6.20 2.18
N THR A 245 13.73 -6.75 3.31
CA THR A 245 15.09 -7.28 3.52
C THR A 245 15.45 -8.30 2.44
N ARG A 246 14.58 -9.28 2.19
CA ARG A 246 14.77 -10.26 1.11
C ARG A 246 14.78 -9.63 -0.29
N GLY A 247 14.05 -8.53 -0.49
CA GLY A 247 14.09 -7.76 -1.73
C GLY A 247 15.43 -7.05 -1.94
N PHE A 248 16.02 -6.49 -0.89
CA PHE A 248 17.38 -5.94 -0.91
C PHE A 248 18.41 -7.03 -1.18
N GLU A 249 18.27 -8.22 -0.59
CA GLU A 249 19.12 -9.38 -0.87
C GLU A 249 19.06 -9.83 -2.33
N ASP A 250 17.86 -9.88 -2.92
CA ASP A 250 17.69 -10.16 -4.36
C ASP A 250 18.42 -9.14 -5.24
N VAL A 251 18.29 -7.85 -4.89
CA VAL A 251 19.01 -6.79 -5.62
C VAL A 251 20.51 -6.98 -5.47
N ALA A 252 21.03 -7.14 -4.26
CA ALA A 252 22.45 -7.33 -4.01
C ALA A 252 23.03 -8.51 -4.79
N GLY A 253 22.34 -9.65 -4.80
CA GLY A 253 22.73 -10.84 -5.56
C GLY A 253 22.68 -10.66 -7.08
N THR A 254 22.00 -9.63 -7.58
CA THR A 254 21.88 -9.35 -9.02
C THR A 254 22.65 -8.11 -9.48
N LEU A 255 23.22 -7.30 -8.58
CA LEU A 255 24.01 -6.11 -8.93
C LEU A 255 25.12 -6.39 -9.97
N PRO A 256 25.88 -7.51 -9.92
CA PRO A 256 26.86 -7.80 -10.96
C PRO A 256 26.26 -7.92 -12.37
N LYS A 257 25.00 -8.34 -12.48
CA LYS A 257 24.26 -8.46 -13.75
C LYS A 257 23.57 -7.15 -14.15
N ALA A 258 23.29 -6.27 -13.20
CA ALA A 258 22.70 -4.97 -13.44
C ALA A 258 23.67 -4.00 -14.14
N LYS A 259 24.98 -4.26 -14.08
CA LYS A 259 26.02 -3.47 -14.77
C LYS A 259 25.72 -3.35 -16.27
N ASP A 260 25.86 -2.14 -16.80
CA ASP A 260 25.60 -1.79 -18.20
C ASP A 260 24.15 -2.04 -18.67
N THR A 261 23.21 -2.13 -17.72
CA THR A 261 21.77 -2.19 -18.00
C THR A 261 21.08 -0.84 -17.72
N SER A 262 19.99 -0.85 -16.96
CA SER A 262 19.22 0.31 -16.53
C SER A 262 18.78 0.10 -15.08
N GLU A 263 18.58 1.19 -14.36
CA GLU A 263 17.98 1.20 -13.03
C GLU A 263 16.66 0.42 -12.95
N ARG A 264 15.89 0.33 -14.05
CA ARG A 264 14.69 -0.53 -14.15
C ARG A 264 14.95 -2.02 -13.92
N TYR A 265 16.16 -2.50 -14.18
CA TYR A 265 16.52 -3.89 -13.88
C TYR A 265 16.51 -4.13 -12.37
N ILE A 266 16.99 -3.16 -11.59
CA ILE A 266 17.02 -3.19 -10.13
C ILE A 266 15.61 -3.04 -9.58
N GLU A 267 14.87 -2.03 -10.04
CA GLU A 267 13.45 -1.82 -9.72
C GLU A 267 12.64 -3.11 -9.95
N GLY A 268 12.76 -3.73 -11.14
CA GLY A 268 12.03 -4.95 -11.47
C GLY A 268 12.44 -6.16 -10.61
N THR A 269 13.69 -6.21 -10.15
CA THR A 269 14.17 -7.27 -9.24
C THR A 269 13.51 -7.14 -7.87
N PHE A 270 13.50 -5.95 -7.28
CA PHE A 270 12.81 -5.71 -6.01
C PHE A 270 11.29 -5.90 -6.15
N PHE A 271 10.69 -5.40 -7.22
CA PHE A 271 9.25 -5.51 -7.48
C PHE A 271 8.78 -6.96 -7.56
N LEU A 272 9.60 -7.88 -8.10
CA LEU A 272 9.29 -9.31 -8.09
C LEU A 272 9.05 -9.82 -6.67
N ARG A 273 9.93 -9.47 -5.71
CA ARG A 273 9.77 -9.84 -4.30
C ARG A 273 8.48 -9.26 -3.73
N ALA A 274 8.25 -7.96 -3.96
CA ALA A 274 7.07 -7.24 -3.48
C ALA A 274 5.77 -7.89 -3.96
N ARG A 275 5.69 -8.32 -5.23
CA ARG A 275 4.50 -8.96 -5.80
C ARG A 275 4.31 -10.43 -5.41
N VAL A 276 5.37 -11.14 -5.01
CA VAL A 276 5.30 -12.56 -4.66
C VAL A 276 5.01 -12.76 -3.17
N GLU A 277 5.56 -11.90 -2.32
CA GLU A 277 5.42 -12.02 -0.86
C GLU A 277 4.48 -10.97 -0.24
N GLY A 278 4.21 -9.88 -0.94
CA GLY A 278 3.34 -8.80 -0.51
C GLY A 278 2.14 -8.58 -1.44
N ASN A 279 1.48 -7.44 -1.24
CA ASN A 279 0.49 -6.89 -2.16
C ASN A 279 1.19 -6.22 -3.36
N ASP A 280 2.08 -5.28 -3.07
CA ASP A 280 2.80 -4.43 -4.03
C ASP A 280 4.02 -3.78 -3.34
N VAL A 281 4.67 -2.82 -3.98
CA VAL A 281 5.55 -1.86 -3.30
C VAL A 281 4.71 -0.82 -2.55
N GLY A 282 5.16 -0.37 -1.38
CA GLY A 282 4.46 0.67 -0.61
C GLY A 282 4.48 2.06 -1.26
N TYR A 283 5.47 2.29 -2.11
CA TYR A 283 5.69 3.52 -2.86
C TYR A 283 6.57 3.20 -4.09
N GLY A 284 6.63 4.13 -5.04
CA GLY A 284 7.44 3.92 -6.25
C GLY A 284 8.92 3.77 -5.89
N THR A 285 9.50 2.60 -6.14
CA THR A 285 10.92 2.30 -5.92
C THR A 285 11.81 3.40 -6.49
N ILE A 286 12.79 3.85 -5.73
CA ILE A 286 13.86 4.74 -6.19
C ILE A 286 15.11 3.89 -6.34
N ALA A 287 15.52 3.61 -7.57
CA ALA A 287 16.75 2.89 -7.88
C ALA A 287 17.71 3.85 -8.58
N ALA A 288 18.37 4.72 -7.82
CA ALA A 288 19.10 5.85 -8.38
C ALA A 288 20.63 5.60 -8.44
N SER A 289 21.17 5.46 -9.66
CA SER A 289 22.60 5.26 -9.93
C SER A 289 23.32 6.58 -10.13
N GLY A 290 24.51 6.72 -9.53
CA GLY A 290 25.41 7.85 -9.71
C GLY A 290 24.71 9.19 -9.41
N PRO A 291 24.82 10.20 -10.30
CA PRO A 291 24.19 11.50 -10.11
C PRO A 291 22.67 11.48 -9.93
N ASN A 292 21.96 10.42 -10.36
CA ASN A 292 20.52 10.34 -10.14
C ASN A 292 20.18 10.28 -8.65
N ALA A 293 21.09 9.76 -7.81
CA ALA A 293 20.92 9.71 -6.36
C ALA A 293 20.82 11.10 -5.71
N THR A 294 21.17 12.19 -6.41
CA THR A 294 20.98 13.57 -5.93
C THR A 294 19.57 14.12 -6.19
N THR A 295 18.69 13.32 -6.79
CA THR A 295 17.26 13.62 -6.97
C THR A 295 16.43 12.75 -6.01
N LEU A 296 15.82 13.38 -4.99
CA LEU A 296 15.22 12.66 -3.85
C LEU A 296 14.16 11.64 -4.23
N HIS A 297 13.25 11.97 -5.17
CA HIS A 297 12.19 11.08 -5.64
C HIS A 297 12.43 10.65 -7.10
N TRP A 298 13.61 10.07 -7.37
CA TRP A 298 13.95 9.53 -8.69
C TRP A 298 13.23 8.21 -8.95
N THR A 299 11.97 8.26 -9.38
CA THR A 299 11.13 7.07 -9.66
C THR A 299 11.03 6.73 -11.14
N ARG A 300 11.64 7.53 -12.02
CA ARG A 300 11.67 7.22 -13.46
C ARG A 300 12.53 6.00 -13.76
N ASN A 301 13.58 5.82 -12.94
CA ASN A 301 14.50 4.69 -12.96
C ASN A 301 15.04 4.37 -14.37
N ASP A 302 15.25 5.37 -15.22
CA ASP A 302 15.69 5.16 -16.61
C ASP A 302 17.16 5.47 -16.85
N GLY A 303 17.91 5.73 -15.77
CA GLY A 303 19.34 5.94 -15.81
C GLY A 303 20.13 4.66 -16.11
N PRO A 304 21.36 4.81 -16.63
CA PRO A 304 22.29 3.69 -16.79
C PRO A 304 22.93 3.33 -15.45
N VAL A 305 23.13 2.02 -15.22
CA VAL A 305 23.84 1.49 -14.06
C VAL A 305 25.31 1.28 -14.44
N ARG A 306 26.22 2.04 -13.84
CA ARG A 306 27.65 2.01 -14.19
C ARG A 306 28.53 1.54 -13.06
N GLU A 307 29.54 0.76 -13.40
CA GLU A 307 30.59 0.39 -12.47
C GLU A 307 31.36 1.63 -11.96
N GLY A 308 31.70 1.64 -10.67
CA GLY A 308 32.35 2.76 -10.01
C GLY A 308 31.41 3.84 -9.47
N GLU A 309 30.13 3.82 -9.84
CA GLU A 309 29.09 4.67 -9.24
C GLU A 309 28.46 4.01 -8.00
N LEU A 310 27.77 4.82 -7.18
CA LEU A 310 26.90 4.33 -6.12
C LEU A 310 25.48 4.10 -6.66
N LEU A 311 24.78 3.13 -6.09
CA LEU A 311 23.34 2.95 -6.20
C LEU A 311 22.71 3.35 -4.86
N LEU A 312 21.82 4.33 -4.87
CA LEU A 312 20.87 4.56 -3.79
C LEU A 312 19.58 3.80 -4.13
N LEU A 313 19.30 2.74 -3.40
CA LEU A 313 18.04 1.99 -3.50
C LEU A 313 17.19 2.30 -2.29
N ASP A 314 16.04 2.92 -2.53
CA ASP A 314 15.00 3.19 -1.56
C ASP A 314 13.71 2.48 -2.02
N ALA A 315 13.29 1.50 -1.22
CA ALA A 315 12.21 0.59 -1.57
C ALA A 315 11.61 -0.12 -0.34
N GLY A 316 10.30 -0.30 -0.36
CA GLY A 316 9.55 -1.01 0.68
C GLY A 316 8.47 -1.91 0.10
N VAL A 317 8.32 -3.11 0.67
CA VAL A 317 7.22 -4.03 0.34
C VAL A 317 5.99 -3.65 1.15
N GLU A 318 4.85 -3.50 0.48
CA GLU A 318 3.54 -3.45 1.10
C GLU A 318 2.97 -4.87 1.23
N THR A 319 2.57 -5.27 2.43
CA THR A 319 1.95 -6.58 2.69
C THR A 319 0.54 -6.66 2.14
N THR A 320 -0.04 -7.86 2.07
CA THR A 320 -1.47 -8.06 1.73
C THR A 320 -2.44 -7.45 2.74
N THR A 321 -1.94 -7.06 3.92
CA THR A 321 -2.69 -6.31 4.93
C THR A 321 -2.45 -4.79 4.86
N LEU A 322 -1.77 -4.34 3.81
CA LEU A 322 -1.44 -2.95 3.47
C LEU A 322 -0.45 -2.22 4.41
N TYR A 323 0.21 -2.93 5.33
CA TYR A 323 1.36 -2.37 6.07
C TYR A 323 2.60 -2.39 5.18
N THR A 324 3.39 -1.33 5.20
CA THR A 324 4.61 -1.20 4.39
C THR A 324 5.84 -0.93 5.24
N ALA A 325 7.00 -1.34 4.73
CA ALA A 325 8.31 -0.90 5.20
C ALA A 325 8.78 0.32 4.39
N ASP A 326 9.82 0.99 4.87
CA ASP A 326 10.51 2.06 4.17
C ASP A 326 12.02 2.00 4.48
N VAL A 327 12.80 1.55 3.50
CA VAL A 327 14.22 1.26 3.72
C VAL A 327 15.02 1.78 2.55
N THR A 328 16.09 2.49 2.87
CA THR A 328 17.11 2.93 1.93
C THR A 328 18.47 2.31 2.25
N ARG A 329 19.12 1.75 1.22
CA ARG A 329 20.54 1.40 1.25
C ARG A 329 21.27 2.03 0.07
N THR A 330 22.40 2.66 0.37
CA THR A 330 23.35 3.10 -0.67
C THR A 330 24.48 2.07 -0.80
N MET A 331 24.73 1.56 -2.00
CA MET A 331 25.65 0.46 -2.30
C MET A 331 26.62 0.83 -3.44
N PRO A 332 27.91 0.46 -3.37
CA PRO A 332 28.80 0.60 -4.51
C PRO A 332 28.48 -0.46 -5.58
N ILE A 333 28.21 -0.03 -6.82
CA ILE A 333 27.89 -0.96 -7.93
C ILE A 333 29.07 -1.90 -8.25
N SER A 334 30.30 -1.46 -7.97
CA SER A 334 31.52 -2.27 -8.06
C SER A 334 31.64 -3.33 -6.96
N GLY A 335 30.85 -3.25 -5.88
CA GLY A 335 30.96 -4.07 -4.67
C GLY A 335 31.86 -3.49 -3.58
N THR A 336 32.65 -2.44 -3.88
CA THR A 336 33.53 -1.76 -2.91
C THR A 336 33.49 -0.25 -3.05
N PHE A 337 33.46 0.47 -1.93
CA PHE A 337 33.51 1.93 -1.89
C PHE A 337 34.91 2.44 -2.24
N THR A 338 34.98 3.52 -3.02
CA THR A 338 36.18 4.35 -3.07
C THR A 338 36.36 5.13 -1.75
N ASP A 339 37.56 5.63 -1.47
CA ASP A 339 37.81 6.44 -0.27
C ASP A 339 36.87 7.65 -0.18
N LEU A 340 36.55 8.27 -1.31
CA LEU A 340 35.66 9.41 -1.36
C LEU A 340 34.20 9.02 -1.11
N GLN A 341 33.72 7.93 -1.71
CA GLN A 341 32.38 7.42 -1.46
C GLN A 341 32.22 6.99 0.02
N ARG A 342 33.23 6.31 0.57
CA ARG A 342 33.26 5.91 1.98
C ARG A 342 33.23 7.11 2.91
N LYS A 343 33.99 8.18 2.60
CA LYS A 343 33.98 9.42 3.37
C LYS A 343 32.57 10.02 3.47
N VAL A 344 31.82 10.08 2.37
CA VAL A 344 30.43 10.57 2.38
C VAL A 344 29.51 9.61 3.12
N TYR A 345 29.62 8.32 2.81
CA TYR A 345 28.80 7.27 3.41
C TYR A 345 28.93 7.21 4.93
N ASP A 346 30.15 7.20 5.45
CA ASP A 346 30.41 7.07 6.88
C ASP A 346 29.92 8.30 7.67
N LEU A 347 29.85 9.50 7.06
CA LEU A 347 29.23 10.66 7.70
C LEU A 347 27.71 10.50 7.81
N VAL A 348 27.06 10.02 6.74
CA VAL A 348 25.61 9.73 6.76
C VAL A 348 25.29 8.62 7.76
N TYR A 349 26.10 7.55 7.79
CA TYR A 349 25.97 6.48 8.78
C TYR A 349 26.08 6.98 10.22
N LYS A 350 27.07 7.83 10.52
CA LYS A 350 27.20 8.47 11.85
C LYS A 350 25.97 9.31 12.20
N ALA A 351 25.42 10.06 11.23
CA ALA A 351 24.21 10.84 11.43
C ALA A 351 22.99 9.95 11.71
N GLN A 352 22.90 8.80 11.02
CA GLN A 352 21.83 7.83 11.24
C GLN A 352 21.90 7.23 12.64
N GLU A 353 23.09 6.79 13.07
CA GLU A 353 23.28 6.22 14.41
C GLU A 353 22.94 7.25 15.51
N ALA A 354 23.29 8.52 15.31
CA ALA A 354 22.91 9.60 16.23
C ALA A 354 21.38 9.82 16.29
N GLY A 355 20.72 9.77 15.14
CA GLY A 355 19.26 9.85 15.04
C GLY A 355 18.57 8.68 15.75
N ILE A 356 18.96 7.45 15.42
CA ILE A 356 18.42 6.22 16.02
C ILE A 356 18.64 6.21 17.55
N ALA A 357 19.78 6.69 18.03
CA ALA A 357 20.07 6.76 19.46
C ALA A 357 19.18 7.78 20.21
N ALA A 358 18.64 8.78 19.52
CA ALA A 358 17.73 9.77 20.08
C ALA A 358 16.25 9.32 20.09
N VAL A 359 15.93 8.23 19.38
CA VAL A 359 14.58 7.63 19.41
C VAL A 359 14.38 6.86 20.71
N ALA A 360 13.51 7.38 21.57
CA ALA A 360 13.14 6.76 22.85
C ALA A 360 11.77 7.28 23.32
N PRO A 361 11.05 6.51 24.17
CA PRO A 361 9.77 6.95 24.71
C PRO A 361 9.94 8.21 25.58
N GLY A 362 8.99 9.15 25.46
CA GLY A 362 8.99 10.43 26.17
C GLY A 362 9.97 11.47 25.62
N ARG A 363 10.68 11.19 24.51
CA ARG A 363 11.48 12.19 23.80
C ARG A 363 10.62 12.93 22.78
N PRO A 364 10.82 14.25 22.57
CA PRO A 364 10.21 14.96 21.46
C PRO A 364 10.44 14.28 20.12
N PHE A 365 9.43 14.26 19.25
CA PHE A 365 9.55 13.71 17.90
C PHE A 365 10.70 14.36 17.11
N THR A 366 11.02 15.63 17.33
CA THR A 366 12.07 16.33 16.57
C THR A 366 13.50 15.94 16.96
N ASP A 367 13.71 15.28 18.10
CA ASP A 367 15.05 15.05 18.66
C ASP A 367 15.96 14.24 17.74
N PHE A 368 15.42 13.21 17.07
CA PHE A 368 16.22 12.37 16.17
C PHE A 368 16.66 13.15 14.93
N HIS A 369 15.79 14.02 14.41
CA HIS A 369 16.13 14.92 13.33
C HIS A 369 17.25 15.88 13.74
N GLU A 370 17.12 16.53 14.91
CA GLU A 370 18.15 17.45 15.41
C GLU A 370 19.50 16.76 15.63
N ALA A 371 19.49 15.54 16.17
CA ALA A 371 20.69 14.75 16.40
C ALA A 371 21.42 14.44 15.09
N SER A 372 20.70 13.95 14.06
CA SER A 372 21.30 13.69 12.75
C SER A 372 21.78 14.96 12.05
N GLN A 373 20.98 16.03 12.08
CA GLN A 373 21.34 17.30 11.45
C GLN A 373 22.61 17.91 12.06
N ARG A 374 22.79 17.77 13.38
CA ARG A 374 24.02 18.21 14.06
C ARG A 374 25.25 17.47 13.54
N VAL A 375 25.21 16.15 13.44
CA VAL A 375 26.33 15.35 12.92
C VAL A 375 26.66 15.73 11.47
N LEU A 376 25.64 15.91 10.62
CA LEU A 376 25.86 16.34 9.24
C LEU A 376 26.49 17.74 9.19
N ALA A 377 25.99 18.70 9.98
CA ALA A 377 26.54 20.04 10.03
C ALA A 377 28.01 20.06 10.51
N GLU A 378 28.35 19.28 11.55
CA GLU A 378 29.72 19.12 12.03
C GLU A 378 30.65 18.60 10.94
N GLY A 379 30.25 17.54 10.24
CA GLY A 379 31.06 16.98 9.15
C GLY A 379 31.20 17.93 7.94
N LEU A 380 30.15 18.66 7.58
CA LEU A 380 30.19 19.65 6.50
C LEU A 380 31.09 20.85 6.82
N VAL A 381 31.12 21.29 8.09
CA VAL A 381 32.06 22.31 8.56
C VAL A 381 33.49 21.77 8.58
N GLU A 382 33.70 20.54 9.05
CA GLU A 382 35.01 19.88 9.06
C GLU A 382 35.61 19.77 7.64
N TRP A 383 34.77 19.49 6.63
CA TRP A 383 35.20 19.41 5.24
C TRP A 383 35.40 20.77 4.57
N GLY A 384 35.07 21.87 5.25
CA GLY A 384 35.15 23.22 4.70
C GLY A 384 34.07 23.54 3.66
N LEU A 385 32.97 22.77 3.61
CA LEU A 385 31.81 23.07 2.76
C LEU A 385 30.90 24.12 3.39
N LEU A 386 30.95 24.26 4.72
CA LEU A 386 30.26 25.30 5.49
C LEU A 386 31.27 26.01 6.40
N GLU A 387 31.06 27.30 6.63
CA GLU A 387 31.94 28.12 7.45
C GLU A 387 31.26 28.56 8.76
N GLY A 388 32.05 28.67 9.82
CA GLY A 388 31.63 29.19 11.12
C GLY A 388 31.25 28.13 12.16
N PRO A 389 30.78 28.56 13.35
CA PRO A 389 30.37 27.65 14.41
C PRO A 389 29.15 26.80 14.02
N VAL A 390 29.17 25.51 14.37
CA VAL A 390 28.12 24.52 14.05
C VAL A 390 26.74 24.99 14.53
N ASP A 391 26.62 25.53 15.74
CA ASP A 391 25.33 26.00 16.25
C ASP A 391 24.74 27.13 15.40
N ARG A 392 25.59 28.00 14.83
CA ARG A 392 25.14 29.07 13.92
C ARG A 392 24.74 28.51 12.56
N VAL A 393 25.44 27.49 12.07
CA VAL A 393 25.08 26.75 10.84
C VAL A 393 23.68 26.15 10.99
N LEU A 394 23.42 25.47 12.12
CA LEU A 394 22.13 24.84 12.42
C LEU A 394 21.01 25.86 12.60
N GLU A 395 21.24 26.94 13.36
CA GLU A 395 20.27 28.03 13.56
C GLU A 395 19.81 28.65 12.24
N LEU A 396 20.73 28.80 11.28
CA LEU A 396 20.46 29.34 9.95
C LEU A 396 19.96 28.27 8.96
N GLY A 397 20.06 26.98 9.31
CA GLY A 397 19.74 25.86 8.43
C GLY A 397 20.65 25.75 7.21
N LEU A 398 21.91 26.21 7.26
CA LEU A 398 22.79 26.26 6.08
C LEU A 398 23.15 24.86 5.55
N GLN A 399 23.24 23.87 6.43
CA GLN A 399 23.47 22.47 6.06
C GLN A 399 22.40 21.91 5.12
N ARG A 400 21.19 22.50 5.15
CA ARG A 400 20.08 22.06 4.31
C ARG A 400 20.38 22.18 2.83
N ARG A 401 21.38 22.96 2.38
CA ARG A 401 21.85 22.92 0.98
C ARG A 401 22.19 21.50 0.50
N TYR A 402 22.69 20.65 1.40
CA TYR A 402 23.13 19.28 1.09
C TYR A 402 22.23 18.20 1.70
N THR A 403 21.27 18.56 2.55
CA THR A 403 20.36 17.63 3.26
C THR A 403 18.98 18.28 3.46
N LEU A 404 18.15 18.27 2.42
CA LEU A 404 16.94 19.12 2.34
C LEU A 404 15.69 18.54 3.02
N HIS A 405 15.59 17.20 3.10
CA HIS A 405 14.41 16.51 3.61
C HIS A 405 14.43 16.35 5.13
N GLY A 406 13.28 15.99 5.71
CA GLY A 406 13.21 15.56 7.10
C GLY A 406 14.04 14.29 7.29
N THR A 407 14.48 14.03 8.51
CA THR A 407 15.28 12.82 8.81
C THR A 407 14.40 11.59 9.04
N GLY A 408 13.09 11.71 8.87
CA GLY A 408 12.15 10.61 8.96
C GLY A 408 10.71 11.06 9.19
N HIS A 409 9.81 10.10 9.17
CA HIS A 409 8.37 10.27 9.33
C HIS A 409 7.76 9.04 10.02
N MET A 410 6.51 9.16 10.48
CA MET A 410 5.76 7.99 10.95
C MET A 410 5.51 7.00 9.80
N LEU A 411 5.49 5.72 10.12
CA LEU A 411 5.33 4.61 9.18
C LEU A 411 4.23 3.66 9.66
N GLY A 412 3.46 3.10 8.73
CA GLY A 412 2.40 2.14 9.04
C GLY A 412 1.75 1.56 7.79
N MET A 413 0.45 1.78 7.65
CA MET A 413 -0.27 1.36 6.44
C MET A 413 -0.07 2.32 5.27
N ASP A 414 0.33 3.57 5.53
CA ASP A 414 0.83 4.48 4.51
C ASP A 414 2.33 4.69 4.77
N VAL A 415 3.14 4.88 3.72
CA VAL A 415 4.59 5.14 3.87
C VAL A 415 4.85 6.38 4.72
N HIS A 416 4.22 7.50 4.35
CA HIS A 416 4.13 8.70 5.17
C HIS A 416 2.86 8.63 6.00
N ASP A 417 2.87 7.80 7.04
CA ASP A 417 1.71 7.60 7.90
C ASP A 417 1.38 8.86 8.73
N CYS A 418 0.11 9.03 9.10
CA CYS A 418 -0.34 10.01 10.07
C CYS A 418 0.03 11.46 9.70
N ALA A 419 0.22 11.76 8.41
CA ALA A 419 0.60 13.09 7.92
C ALA A 419 -0.41 14.20 8.29
N VAL A 420 -1.66 13.82 8.56
CA VAL A 420 -2.76 14.70 9.00
C VAL A 420 -3.09 14.56 10.49
N SER A 421 -2.26 13.85 11.28
CA SER A 421 -2.40 13.80 12.74
C SER A 421 -2.21 15.19 13.35
N ARG A 422 -2.77 15.41 14.56
CA ARG A 422 -2.63 16.69 15.28
C ARG A 422 -1.16 17.04 15.45
N GLN A 423 -0.78 18.28 15.16
CA GLN A 423 0.63 18.69 15.29
C GLN A 423 1.13 18.54 16.72
N GLU A 424 0.29 18.78 17.73
CA GLU A 424 0.64 18.60 19.14
C GLU A 424 0.86 17.12 19.53
N THR A 425 0.25 16.19 18.79
CA THR A 425 0.38 14.74 19.02
C THR A 425 1.52 14.13 18.19
N HIS A 426 1.77 14.67 16.99
CA HIS A 426 2.77 14.20 16.05
C HIS A 426 4.03 15.09 16.08
N LEU A 427 4.09 16.14 15.25
CA LEU A 427 5.32 16.92 15.02
C LEU A 427 5.89 17.59 16.29
N TYR A 428 5.03 17.98 17.22
CA TYR A 428 5.38 18.59 18.50
C TYR A 428 5.06 17.70 19.70
N GLY A 429 4.72 16.43 19.45
CA GLY A 429 4.44 15.44 20.47
C GLY A 429 5.69 14.71 20.94
N ASP A 430 5.53 13.97 22.03
CA ASP A 430 6.54 13.03 22.51
C ASP A 430 6.31 11.65 21.88
N LEU A 431 7.40 10.97 21.55
CA LEU A 431 7.42 9.58 21.11
C LEU A 431 6.82 8.67 22.19
N LYS A 432 5.97 7.72 21.79
CA LYS A 432 5.32 6.76 22.67
C LYS A 432 5.63 5.33 22.23
N PRO A 433 5.71 4.37 23.16
CA PRO A 433 5.80 2.95 22.83
C PRO A 433 4.71 2.56 21.81
N GLY A 434 5.09 1.77 20.80
CA GLY A 434 4.22 1.38 19.70
C GLY A 434 4.21 2.33 18.50
N MET A 435 4.82 3.53 18.60
CA MET A 435 5.08 4.34 17.39
C MET A 435 6.18 3.69 16.55
N VAL A 436 6.00 3.73 15.23
CA VAL A 436 7.01 3.27 14.26
C VAL A 436 7.29 4.43 13.31
N LEU A 437 8.57 4.74 13.10
CA LEU A 437 9.05 5.84 12.28
C LEU A 437 10.31 5.45 11.50
N THR A 438 10.60 6.16 10.42
CA THR A 438 11.87 6.04 9.68
C THR A 438 12.96 6.90 10.32
N VAL A 439 14.23 6.50 10.14
CA VAL A 439 15.41 7.35 10.41
C VAL A 439 16.34 7.31 9.20
N GLU A 440 16.29 8.37 8.40
CA GLU A 440 16.76 8.42 7.01
C GLU A 440 17.64 9.66 6.67
N PRO A 441 18.72 9.98 7.40
CA PRO A 441 19.57 11.08 6.98
C PRO A 441 20.21 10.82 5.61
N GLY A 442 20.47 11.91 4.88
CA GLY A 442 21.16 11.83 3.59
C GLY A 442 21.94 13.09 3.23
N LEU A 443 22.92 12.92 2.33
CA LEU A 443 23.73 13.97 1.73
C LEU A 443 23.65 13.89 0.20
N TYR A 444 23.43 15.02 -0.45
CA TYR A 444 23.22 15.11 -1.89
C TYR A 444 24.00 16.29 -2.46
N PHE A 445 25.02 15.99 -3.27
CA PHE A 445 25.86 16.99 -3.90
C PHE A 445 25.51 17.14 -5.37
N GLN A 446 24.75 18.18 -5.73
CA GLN A 446 24.27 18.34 -7.11
C GLN A 446 25.43 18.42 -8.11
N PRO A 447 25.32 17.79 -9.30
CA PRO A 447 26.40 17.71 -10.28
C PRO A 447 26.85 19.08 -10.82
N ASP A 448 25.96 20.08 -10.79
CA ASP A 448 26.18 21.45 -11.27
C ASP A 448 26.46 22.45 -10.14
N ASP A 449 26.57 22.00 -8.88
CA ASP A 449 26.88 22.88 -7.75
C ASP A 449 28.38 23.21 -7.72
N LEU A 450 28.73 24.37 -8.31
CA LEU A 450 30.10 24.88 -8.34
C LEU A 450 30.66 25.28 -6.96
N THR A 451 29.83 25.34 -5.91
CA THR A 451 30.30 25.57 -4.53
C THR A 451 30.83 24.29 -3.88
N VAL A 452 30.56 23.13 -4.47
CA VAL A 452 31.06 21.83 -4.03
C VAL A 452 32.32 21.47 -4.82
N PRO A 453 33.38 20.91 -4.19
CA PRO A 453 34.53 20.34 -4.88
C PRO A 453 34.11 19.37 -5.99
N GLU A 454 34.80 19.41 -7.13
CA GLU A 454 34.42 18.67 -8.33
C GLU A 454 34.27 17.16 -8.09
N GLU A 455 35.12 16.60 -7.24
CA GLU A 455 35.13 15.18 -6.90
C GLU A 455 33.88 14.72 -6.12
N LEU A 456 33.22 15.61 -5.36
CA LEU A 456 32.01 15.28 -4.59
C LEU A 456 30.72 15.40 -5.40
N ARG A 457 30.76 16.12 -6.54
CA ARG A 457 29.58 16.40 -7.35
C ARG A 457 28.99 15.12 -7.94
N GLY A 458 27.67 14.97 -7.85
CA GLY A 458 26.94 13.79 -8.28
C GLY A 458 26.93 12.63 -7.28
N ILE A 459 27.50 12.81 -6.08
CA ILE A 459 27.38 11.81 -5.00
C ILE A 459 26.11 12.10 -4.19
N GLY A 460 25.21 11.12 -4.15
CA GLY A 460 24.05 11.07 -3.26
C GLY A 460 24.13 9.83 -2.37
N VAL A 461 23.92 10.00 -1.06
CA VAL A 461 23.87 8.91 -0.09
C VAL A 461 22.70 9.14 0.86
N ARG A 462 21.87 8.11 1.04
CA ARG A 462 20.88 7.99 2.12
C ARG A 462 20.98 6.60 2.74
N ILE A 463 20.77 6.52 4.04
CA ILE A 463 20.70 5.27 4.80
C ILE A 463 19.50 5.40 5.72
N GLU A 464 18.57 4.45 5.63
CA GLU A 464 17.27 4.54 6.27
C GLU A 464 16.86 3.22 6.91
N ASP A 465 16.26 3.32 8.09
CA ASP A 465 15.73 2.18 8.81
C ASP A 465 14.40 2.48 9.47
N ASP A 466 13.58 1.43 9.56
CA ASP A 466 12.33 1.41 10.31
C ASP A 466 12.63 1.18 11.80
N VAL A 467 12.14 2.08 12.65
CA VAL A 467 12.41 2.08 14.08
C VAL A 467 11.10 2.05 14.88
N LEU A 468 10.93 1.01 15.68
CA LEU A 468 9.86 0.89 16.66
C LEU A 468 10.30 1.53 17.98
N VAL A 469 9.49 2.42 18.52
CA VAL A 469 9.63 2.90 19.92
C VAL A 469 9.09 1.83 20.86
N THR A 470 9.91 1.40 21.83
CA THR A 470 9.53 0.41 22.86
C THR A 470 9.40 1.08 24.22
N GLU A 471 8.94 0.33 25.23
CA GLU A 471 8.84 0.82 26.62
C GLU A 471 10.22 1.22 27.19
N GLU A 472 11.29 0.52 26.80
CA GLU A 472 12.65 0.77 27.31
C GLU A 472 13.54 1.57 26.35
N GLY A 473 13.06 1.92 25.16
CA GLY A 473 13.87 2.61 24.15
C GLY A 473 13.35 2.43 22.74
N ARG A 474 14.12 1.70 21.92
CA ARG A 474 13.77 1.43 20.52
C ARG A 474 14.15 0.03 20.06
N THR A 475 13.60 -0.39 18.94
CA THR A 475 14.05 -1.52 18.13
C THR A 475 14.21 -1.06 16.69
N VAL A 476 15.38 -1.31 16.08
CA VAL A 476 15.56 -1.11 14.64
C VAL A 476 15.02 -2.37 13.97
N MET A 477 13.87 -2.27 13.31
CA MET A 477 13.16 -3.41 12.74
C MET A 477 13.90 -3.98 11.52
N SER A 478 14.53 -3.10 10.73
CA SER A 478 15.31 -3.42 9.52
C SER A 478 16.79 -3.72 9.79
N ALA A 479 17.15 -4.07 11.05
CA ALA A 479 18.53 -4.35 11.45
C ALA A 479 19.15 -5.58 10.74
N GLY A 480 18.34 -6.38 10.02
CA GLY A 480 18.82 -7.47 9.18
C GLY A 480 19.65 -7.02 7.97
N LEU A 481 19.57 -5.75 7.57
CA LEU A 481 20.35 -5.20 6.45
C LEU A 481 21.58 -4.43 6.96
N PRO A 482 22.76 -4.60 6.33
CA PRO A 482 24.00 -3.95 6.75
C PRO A 482 23.94 -2.43 6.59
N ARG A 483 24.64 -1.70 7.47
CA ARG A 483 24.57 -0.22 7.51
C ARG A 483 25.93 0.46 7.59
N SER A 484 26.94 -0.17 8.18
CA SER A 484 28.30 0.37 8.07
C SER A 484 28.89 0.04 6.69
N SER A 485 29.80 0.88 6.20
CA SER A 485 30.41 0.67 4.88
C SER A 485 31.14 -0.67 4.78
N ALA A 486 31.75 -1.14 5.88
CA ALA A 486 32.42 -2.44 5.94
C ALA A 486 31.43 -3.62 5.86
N GLU A 487 30.29 -3.53 6.55
CA GLU A 487 29.25 -4.58 6.48
C GLU A 487 28.60 -4.62 5.10
N VAL A 488 28.38 -3.47 4.45
CA VAL A 488 27.84 -3.43 3.09
C VAL A 488 28.80 -4.11 2.10
N GLU A 489 30.10 -3.84 2.19
CA GLU A 489 31.08 -4.52 1.32
C GLU A 489 31.14 -6.03 1.56
N ALA A 490 31.09 -6.47 2.82
CA ALA A 490 31.04 -7.89 3.15
C ALA A 490 29.79 -8.56 2.57
N TRP A 491 28.62 -7.94 2.75
CA TRP A 491 27.34 -8.42 2.22
C TRP A 491 27.33 -8.53 0.69
N LEU A 492 27.87 -7.53 -0.01
CA LEU A 492 27.97 -7.55 -1.47
C LEU A 492 28.99 -8.59 -1.97
N ALA A 493 30.08 -8.83 -1.23
CA ALA A 493 31.08 -9.84 -1.58
C ALA A 493 30.55 -11.28 -1.45
N ASP A 494 29.71 -11.54 -0.45
CA ASP A 494 29.06 -12.84 -0.23
C ASP A 494 27.88 -13.08 -1.20
N GLY A 495 27.60 -12.13 -2.09
CA GLY A 495 26.56 -12.23 -3.12
C GLY A 495 25.13 -12.15 -2.56
N GLY A 496 24.95 -11.56 -1.37
CA GLY A 496 23.65 -11.46 -0.71
C GLY A 496 23.01 -12.83 -0.41
N HIS A 497 23.80 -13.89 -0.23
CA HIS A 497 23.29 -15.25 -0.03
C HIS A 497 23.82 -15.86 1.26
N ASP A 498 23.05 -15.70 2.32
CA ASP A 498 23.10 -16.60 3.48
C ASP A 498 21.67 -16.81 4.06
N ASP A 499 20.74 -17.27 3.21
CA ASP A 499 19.55 -17.99 3.72
C ASP A 499 19.22 -19.25 2.87
N PRO A 500 19.28 -20.46 3.44
CA PRO A 500 18.78 -21.69 2.81
C PRO A 500 17.27 -21.66 2.44
N ALA A 501 16.52 -20.61 2.79
CA ALA A 501 15.13 -20.40 2.37
C ALA A 501 14.95 -20.16 0.87
N HIS A 502 15.98 -19.76 0.10
CA HIS A 502 15.87 -19.66 -1.36
C HIS A 502 15.52 -21.00 -2.05
N ALA A 503 15.81 -22.13 -1.39
CA ALA A 503 15.37 -23.45 -1.85
C ALA A 503 13.87 -23.75 -1.58
N ARG A 504 13.14 -22.88 -0.90
CA ARG A 504 11.73 -23.09 -0.49
C ARG A 504 10.69 -22.28 -1.27
N LEU A 505 11.09 -21.55 -2.31
CA LEU A 505 10.15 -21.08 -3.33
C LEU A 505 9.54 -22.24 -4.17
N GLY A 506 9.91 -23.49 -3.87
CA GLY A 506 9.24 -24.71 -4.33
C GLY A 506 8.19 -25.24 -3.35
N SER A 507 7.06 -24.56 -3.21
CA SER A 507 5.69 -25.13 -3.12
C SER A 507 4.75 -24.15 -2.42
N PHE A 508 4.07 -23.31 -3.21
CA PHE A 508 2.71 -22.96 -2.84
C PHE A 508 1.92 -24.27 -2.75
N ARG A 509 1.76 -24.81 -1.55
CA ARG A 509 0.68 -25.76 -1.29
C ARG A 509 -0.59 -24.92 -1.30
N ALA A 510 -1.24 -24.86 -2.46
CA ALA A 510 -2.66 -24.57 -2.51
C ALA A 510 -3.33 -25.39 -1.40
N GLY A 511 -4.04 -24.70 -0.49
CA GLY A 511 -4.91 -25.38 0.47
C GLY A 511 -5.70 -26.44 -0.28
N ARG A 512 -5.73 -27.67 0.23
CA ARG A 512 -6.45 -28.77 -0.40
C ARG A 512 -7.91 -28.38 -0.56
N VAL A 513 -8.29 -27.92 -1.75
CA VAL A 513 -9.65 -28.10 -2.24
C VAL A 513 -9.80 -29.61 -2.35
N ARG A 514 -10.58 -30.20 -1.44
CA ARG A 514 -11.00 -31.59 -1.58
C ARG A 514 -11.77 -31.68 -2.90
N ASP A 515 -11.18 -32.39 -3.84
CA ASP A 515 -11.79 -32.79 -5.10
C ASP A 515 -13.18 -33.41 -4.86
N PRO A 516 -14.28 -32.80 -5.34
CA PRO A 516 -15.57 -33.45 -5.34
C PRO A 516 -15.75 -34.10 -6.71
N SER A 517 -15.16 -35.28 -6.90
CA SER A 517 -15.51 -36.15 -8.03
C SER A 517 -16.53 -37.20 -7.58
N PRO A 518 -17.78 -37.15 -8.09
CA PRO A 518 -18.68 -38.29 -8.05
C PRO A 518 -18.95 -38.77 -9.47
N PHE A 519 -17.94 -39.30 -10.18
CA PHE A 519 -18.19 -40.06 -11.40
C PHE A 519 -17.33 -41.33 -11.45
N GLY A 520 -17.81 -42.35 -10.74
CA GLY A 520 -17.52 -43.73 -11.06
C GLY A 520 -18.19 -44.08 -12.40
N GLY A 521 -17.38 -44.21 -13.45
CA GLY A 521 -17.82 -44.64 -14.78
C GLY A 521 -16.83 -45.65 -15.36
N GLU A 522 -17.36 -46.82 -15.69
CA GLU A 522 -16.64 -48.04 -16.08
C GLU A 522 -15.66 -47.88 -17.25
N ARG A 523 -14.48 -48.49 -17.10
CA ARG A 523 -13.50 -48.66 -18.18
C ARG A 523 -14.03 -49.64 -19.23
N ARG A 524 -14.09 -49.23 -20.50
CA ARG A 524 -14.08 -50.14 -21.67
C ARG A 524 -12.72 -50.06 -22.38
N PRO A 525 -12.20 -51.18 -22.92
CA PRO A 525 -10.85 -51.23 -23.49
C PRO A 525 -10.83 -50.72 -24.94
N THR A 526 -9.82 -49.91 -25.27
CA THR A 526 -9.52 -49.50 -26.64
C THR A 526 -8.73 -50.59 -27.37
N ARG A 527 -9.16 -50.91 -28.59
CA ARG A 527 -8.44 -51.78 -29.52
C ARG A 527 -7.36 -50.99 -30.26
N SER A 528 -6.23 -51.64 -30.43
CA SER A 528 -5.08 -51.28 -31.27
C SER A 528 -5.43 -51.13 -32.75
N THR A 529 -4.76 -50.19 -33.43
CA THR A 529 -4.22 -50.42 -34.78
C THR A 529 -3.03 -49.50 -35.03
N GLU A 530 -1.91 -50.13 -35.37
CA GLU A 530 -0.70 -49.55 -35.95
C GLU A 530 -0.98 -48.91 -37.32
N GLY A 531 -0.12 -47.96 -37.73
CA GLY A 531 0.38 -47.96 -39.11
C GLY A 531 0.38 -46.64 -39.88
N ARG A 532 1.62 -46.23 -40.22
CA ARG A 532 2.07 -45.52 -41.43
C ARG A 532 2.14 -43.99 -41.45
N LEU A 533 3.38 -43.55 -41.18
CA LEU A 533 4.15 -42.60 -41.98
C LEU A 533 3.85 -42.63 -43.50
N ALA A 534 3.66 -41.47 -44.13
CA ALA A 534 4.54 -40.95 -45.19
C ALA A 534 4.02 -39.62 -45.80
N ARG A 535 4.90 -38.60 -45.76
CA ARG A 535 5.25 -37.60 -46.79
C ARG A 535 4.20 -37.26 -47.87
N TYR A 536 3.99 -35.97 -48.12
CA TYR A 536 4.37 -35.34 -49.40
C TYR A 536 4.35 -33.80 -49.31
N ALA A 537 5.43 -33.20 -49.80
CA ALA A 537 5.61 -31.76 -49.94
C ALA A 537 4.97 -31.22 -51.22
N ALA A 538 4.66 -29.92 -51.17
CA ALA A 538 4.70 -28.93 -52.24
C ALA A 538 3.97 -29.20 -53.57
N ARG A 539 3.02 -28.31 -53.91
CA ARG A 539 3.01 -27.52 -55.17
C ARG A 539 1.81 -26.55 -55.21
N ARG A 540 2.09 -25.25 -55.29
CA ARG A 540 1.32 -24.28 -56.10
C ARG A 540 1.60 -24.55 -57.59
N PRO A 541 0.73 -24.24 -58.57
CA PRO A 541 0.42 -22.87 -59.07
C PRO A 541 -1.09 -22.69 -59.37
N SER A 542 -1.64 -21.54 -59.77
CA SER A 542 -1.17 -20.37 -60.52
C SER A 542 -1.88 -19.10 -60.08
#